data_AF-W1ITW1-F1
#
_entry.id   AF-W1ITW1-F1
#
_cell.length_a   1.000
_cell.length_b   1.000
_cell.length_c   1.000
_cell.angle_alpha   90.00
_cell.angle_beta   90.00
_cell.angle_gamma   90.00
#
_symmetry.space_group_name_H-M   'P 1'
#
loop_
_entity.id
_entity.type
_entity.pdbx_description
1 polymer ?
#
loop_
_entity_poly.entity_id
_entity_poly.type
_entity_poly.pdbx_seq_one_letter_code
_entity_poly.pdbx_strand_id
1 'polypeptide(L)' 'MASPIIKYFAYNHLPANLQSVSKPVGDLAVQMDGMLPDSAEKSVGLRKLLEAKDSLVRAALEKKDA' A
#
# COMPACT_ATOMS: atom_id res chain seq x y z
N MET A 1 -8.48 14.64 8.93
CA MET A 1 -8.60 13.29 9.54
C MET A 1 -7.90 12.32 8.61
N ALA A 2 -7.34 11.21 9.10
CA ALA A 2 -6.71 10.23 8.22
C ALA A 2 -7.76 9.62 7.27
N SER A 3 -7.40 9.42 6.00
CA SER A 3 -8.31 8.80 5.03
C SER A 3 -8.68 7.38 5.50
N PRO A 4 -9.96 6.97 5.48
CA PRO A 4 -10.39 5.65 5.99
C PRO A 4 -9.71 4.45 5.33
N ILE A 5 -9.18 4.63 4.11
CA ILE A 5 -8.47 3.60 3.35
C ILE A 5 -7.08 3.28 3.93
N ILE A 6 -6.47 4.17 4.73
CA ILE A 6 -5.10 4.01 5.26
C ILE A 6 -4.95 2.72 6.07
N LYS A 7 -5.99 2.28 6.78
CA LYS A 7 -5.95 1.02 7.55
C LYS A 7 -5.63 -0.21 6.68
N TYR A 8 -5.96 -0.19 5.39
CA TYR A 8 -5.68 -1.29 4.47
C TYR A 8 -4.23 -1.29 4.00
N PHE A 9 -3.44 -0.26 4.27
CA PHE A 9 -2.00 -0.22 3.97
C PHE A 9 -1.13 -0.79 5.09
N ALA A 10 -1.72 -1.20 6.22
CA ALA A 10 -0.98 -1.90 7.28
C ALA A 10 -0.28 -3.15 6.71
N TYR A 11 0.97 -3.35 7.09
CA TYR A 11 1.79 -4.46 6.61
C TYR A 11 2.37 -5.32 7.73
N ASN A 12 2.34 -4.87 8.99
CA ASN A 12 2.93 -5.57 10.14
C ASN A 12 2.36 -6.99 10.38
N HIS A 13 1.17 -7.27 9.87
CA HIS A 13 0.54 -8.59 9.97
C HIS A 13 1.05 -9.60 8.92
N LEU A 14 1.81 -9.15 7.92
CA LEU A 14 2.34 -10.00 6.87
C LEU A 14 3.63 -10.71 7.33
N PRO A 15 3.99 -11.86 6.76
CA PRO A 15 5.32 -12.43 6.87
C PRO A 15 6.42 -11.49 6.38
N ALA A 16 7.63 -11.58 6.93
CA ALA A 16 8.74 -10.65 6.67
C ALA A 16 9.08 -10.48 5.17
N ASN A 17 9.02 -11.56 4.39
CA ASN A 17 9.27 -11.54 2.94
C ASN A 17 8.19 -10.77 2.15
N LEU A 18 6.97 -10.67 2.67
CA LEU A 18 5.91 -9.87 2.05
C LEU A 18 5.88 -8.44 2.59
N GLN A 19 6.33 -8.23 3.84
CA GLN A 19 6.52 -6.88 4.39
C GLN A 19 7.52 -6.07 3.57
N SER A 20 8.61 -6.67 3.09
CA SER A 20 9.62 -5.96 2.28
C SER A 20 9.04 -5.36 0.99
N VAL A 21 7.98 -5.96 0.43
CA VAL A 21 7.28 -5.48 -0.76
C VAL A 21 6.12 -4.54 -0.40
N SER A 22 5.37 -4.85 0.66
CA SER A 22 4.19 -4.08 1.09
C SER A 22 4.56 -2.75 1.75
N LYS A 23 5.64 -2.73 2.54
CA LYS A 23 6.07 -1.58 3.35
C LYS A 23 6.31 -0.30 2.54
N PRO A 24 7.09 -0.30 1.44
CA PRO A 24 7.33 0.92 0.67
C PRO A 24 6.04 1.57 0.17
N VAL A 25 5.06 0.76 -0.23
CA VAL A 25 3.77 1.24 -0.73
C VAL A 25 2.90 1.77 0.41
N GLY A 26 2.90 1.08 1.56
CA GLY A 26 2.17 1.53 2.75
C GLY A 26 2.71 2.83 3.34
N ASP A 27 4.03 2.98 3.42
CA ASP A 27 4.68 4.21 3.89
C ASP A 27 4.38 5.39 2.94
N LEU A 28 4.43 5.16 1.62
CA LEU A 28 4.04 6.16 0.64
C LEU A 28 2.57 6.58 0.79
N ALA A 29 1.66 5.64 1.04
CA ALA A 29 0.24 5.96 1.24
C ALA A 29 0.01 6.87 2.45
N VAL A 30 0.68 6.59 3.57
CA VAL A 30 0.63 7.43 4.79
C VAL A 30 1.21 8.81 4.51
N GLN A 31 2.34 8.88 3.79
CA GLN A 31 2.96 10.14 3.40
C GLN A 31 2.02 10.99 2.52
N MET A 32 1.41 10.39 1.48
CA MET A 32 0.49 11.10 0.58
C MET A 32 -0.79 11.57 1.30
N ASP A 33 -1.33 10.76 2.22
CA ASP A 33 -2.51 11.17 3.00
C ASP A 33 -2.23 12.38 3.91
N GLY A 34 -1.03 12.44 4.50
CA GLY A 34 -0.60 13.56 5.34
C GLY A 34 -0.18 14.81 4.57
N MET A 35 0.36 14.67 3.36
CA MET A 35 0.85 15.80 2.55
C MET A 35 -0.22 16.48 1.70
N LEU A 36 -1.27 15.76 1.28
CA LEU A 36 -2.24 16.25 0.31
C LEU A 36 -3.58 16.63 0.95
N PRO A 37 -4.25 17.69 0.47
CA PRO A 37 -5.58 18.05 0.93
C PRO A 37 -6.61 16.98 0.57
N ASP A 38 -7.70 16.94 1.33
CA ASP A 38 -8.84 16.07 1.03
C ASP A 38 -9.45 16.45 -0.33
N SER A 39 -9.39 15.51 -1.27
CA SER A 39 -9.89 15.70 -2.64
C SER A 39 -10.27 14.37 -3.27
N ALA A 40 -11.06 14.45 -4.35
CA ALA A 40 -11.37 13.28 -5.17
C ALA A 40 -10.10 12.62 -5.72
N GLU A 41 -9.12 13.41 -6.16
CA GLU A 41 -7.85 12.90 -6.71
C GLU A 41 -6.98 12.22 -5.65
N LYS A 42 -6.91 12.74 -4.42
CA LYS A 42 -6.25 12.03 -3.31
C LYS A 42 -6.91 10.67 -3.08
N SER A 43 -8.23 10.62 -3.08
CA SER A 43 -9.00 9.39 -2.88
C SER A 43 -8.79 8.37 -4.02
N VAL A 44 -8.67 8.83 -5.26
CA VAL A 44 -8.34 8.00 -6.43
C VAL A 44 -6.90 7.49 -6.32
N GLY A 45 -5.95 8.37 -6.02
CA GLY A 45 -4.53 8.02 -5.88
C GLY A 45 -4.31 6.95 -4.81
N LEU A 46 -4.90 7.10 -3.63
CA LEU A 46 -4.81 6.11 -2.55
C LEU A 46 -5.44 4.77 -2.94
N ARG A 47 -6.56 4.74 -3.69
CA ARG A 47 -7.14 3.48 -4.19
C ARG A 47 -6.21 2.77 -5.17
N LYS A 48 -5.67 3.51 -6.15
CA LYS A 48 -4.70 2.97 -7.12
C LYS A 48 -3.45 2.43 -6.42
N LEU A 49 -2.99 3.11 -5.38
CA LEU A 49 -1.84 2.68 -4.61
C LEU A 49 -2.12 1.38 -3.82
N LEU A 50 -3.34 1.20 -3.32
CA LEU A 50 -3.76 -0.04 -2.66
C LEU A 50 -3.81 -1.21 -3.65
N GLU A 51 -4.38 -0.99 -4.83
CA GLU A 51 -4.41 -2.00 -5.91
C GLU A 51 -3.00 -2.40 -6.35
N ALA A 52 -2.08 -1.42 -6.44
CA ALA A 52 -0.68 -1.67 -6.74
C ALA A 52 -0.01 -2.50 -5.65
N LYS A 53 -0.18 -2.13 -4.36
CA LYS A 53 0.33 -2.88 -3.21
C LYS A 53 -0.10 -4.34 -3.28
N ASP A 54 -1.40 -4.58 -3.44
CA ASP A 54 -1.97 -5.92 -3.42
C ASP A 54 -1.46 -6.77 -4.59
N SER A 55 -1.28 -6.15 -5.76
CA SER A 55 -0.76 -6.83 -6.95
C SER A 55 0.72 -7.19 -6.81
N LEU A 56 1.52 -6.30 -6.23
CA LEU A 56 2.93 -6.55 -5.93
C LEU A 56 3.10 -7.63 -4.85
N VAL A 57 2.26 -7.63 -3.82
CA VAL A 57 2.26 -8.69 -2.79
C VAL A 57 1.89 -10.04 -3.39
N ARG A 58 0.92 -10.11 -4.30
CA ARG A 58 0.61 -11.34 -5.04
C ARG A 58 1.79 -11.81 -5.89
N ALA A 59 2.44 -10.91 -6.61
CA ALA A 59 3.63 -11.23 -7.40
C ALA A 59 4.77 -11.79 -6.54
N ALA A 60 4.92 -11.31 -5.30
CA ALA A 60 5.92 -11.80 -4.36
C ALA A 60 5.68 -13.24 -3.86
N LEU A 61 4.49 -13.81 -4.12
CA LEU A 61 4.16 -15.21 -3.84
C LEU A 61 4.49 -16.15 -5.01
N GLU A 62 4.77 -15.60 -6.20
CA GLU A 62 5.14 -16.42 -7.35
C GLU A 62 6.47 -17.13 -7.09
N LYS A 63 6.54 -18.42 -7.46
CA LYS A 63 7.79 -19.16 -7.39
C LYS A 63 8.76 -18.55 -8.39
N LYS A 64 9.91 -18.09 -7.91
CA LYS A 64 11.08 -17.97 -8.79
C LYS A 64 11.59 -19.38 -9.01
N ASP A 65 11.29 -19.96 -10.16
CA ASP A 65 12.01 -21.15 -10.59
C ASP A 65 13.51 -20.80 -10.60
N ALA A 66 14.29 -21.58 -9.85
CA ALA A 66 15.72 -21.39 -9.66
C ALA A 66 16.49 -21.72 -10.94
#